data_AF-A0A0A1EIC6-F1
#
_entry.id   AF-A0A0A1EIC6-F1
#
_cell.length_a   1.000
_cell.length_b   1.000
_cell.length_c   1.000
_cell.angle_alpha   90.00
_cell.angle_beta   90.00
_cell.angle_gamma   90.00
#
_symmetry.space_group_name_H-M   'P 1'
#
loop_
_entity.id
_entity.type
_entity.pdbx_description
1 polymer ?
#
loop_
_entity_poly.entity_id
_entity_poly.type
_entity_poly.pdbx_seq_one_letter_code
_entity_poly.pdbx_strand_id
1 'polypeptide(L)'
;MTTTALFGASNAAIHKDTKVQIGSFQGLRSANSLALRTKTSGFYYDVWVDGEKVLTAEEPPEVTKARNDNSHGTNFPDSPEPIYGAQFLPRKFKIAVTVPKDNSVDILTNDIGVVVVTDDDGEPQGFNIYVGGGMGRTHRIETTFPRLAEPLGYVPKEEILYAVKAIVATQRDYGRRDDRRYSRMKYLISSWGIEKFRRFVEQYWGGKFQPFHEL
;
A
#
# COMPACT_ATOMS: atom_id res chain seq x y z
N MET A 1 -21.20 16.37 5.31
CA MET A 1 -20.58 15.46 6.30
C MET A 1 -19.15 15.18 5.87
N THR A 2 -18.21 15.95 6.41
CA THR A 2 -16.78 15.88 6.07
C THR A 2 -16.18 14.64 6.72
N THR A 3 -15.75 13.66 5.92
CA THR A 3 -15.04 12.49 6.43
C THR A 3 -13.56 12.82 6.54
N THR A 4 -13.09 13.10 7.75
CA THR A 4 -11.66 13.16 8.08
C THR A 4 -11.03 11.80 7.78
N ALA A 5 -10.14 11.74 6.79
CA ALA A 5 -9.29 10.58 6.54
C ALA A 5 -8.18 10.56 7.60
N LEU A 6 -8.43 9.90 8.73
CA LEU A 6 -7.36 9.50 9.65
C LEU A 6 -6.50 8.43 8.95
N PHE A 7 -5.29 8.82 8.53
CA PHE A 7 -4.20 7.90 8.26
C PHE A 7 -3.82 7.24 9.58
N GLY A 8 -4.28 6.00 9.78
CA GLY A 8 -3.94 5.21 10.95
C GLY A 8 -2.45 4.88 10.94
N ALA A 9 -1.81 5.02 12.12
CA ALA A 9 -0.41 4.73 12.35
C ALA A 9 0.04 3.41 11.69
N SER A 10 1.04 3.50 10.83
CA SER A 10 1.82 2.35 10.39
C SER A 10 2.66 1.87 11.58
N ASN A 11 2.31 0.73 12.17
CA ASN A 11 3.19 0.06 13.11
C ASN A 11 4.28 -0.66 12.30
N ALA A 12 5.49 -0.11 12.30
CA ALA A 12 6.68 -0.78 11.77
C ALA A 12 7.58 -1.12 12.95
N ALA A 13 7.73 -2.40 13.26
CA ALA A 13 8.78 -2.89 14.13
C ALA A 13 9.74 -3.70 13.25
N ILE A 14 11.01 -3.33 13.25
CA ILE A 14 12.09 -4.14 12.71
C ILE A 14 13.06 -4.32 13.87
N HIS A 15 13.15 -5.54 14.39
CA HIS A 15 14.18 -5.89 15.36
C HIS A 15 15.55 -5.74 14.69
N LYS A 16 16.56 -5.20 15.41
CA LYS A 16 17.90 -4.93 14.87
C LYS A 16 18.64 -6.25 14.62
N ASP A 17 18.35 -6.91 13.49
CA ASP A 17 19.16 -8.03 13.01
C ASP A 17 20.41 -7.49 12.32
N THR A 18 21.57 -7.79 12.89
CA THR A 18 22.89 -7.18 12.60
C THR A 18 23.46 -7.52 11.23
N LYS A 19 22.77 -8.33 10.41
CA LYS A 19 23.20 -8.79 9.09
C LYS A 19 22.52 -8.08 7.92
N VAL A 20 21.44 -7.34 8.15
CA VAL A 20 20.76 -6.58 7.09
C VAL A 20 21.36 -5.18 7.03
N GLN A 21 22.01 -4.81 5.93
CA GLN A 21 22.56 -3.46 5.74
C GLN A 21 21.41 -2.42 5.77
N ILE A 22 21.24 -1.77 6.93
CA ILE A 22 20.11 -0.88 7.27
C ILE A 22 20.10 0.40 6.40
N GLY A 23 21.21 0.74 5.73
CA GLY A 23 21.37 1.99 4.97
C GLY A 23 20.38 2.16 3.79
N SER A 24 20.02 1.08 3.10
CA SER A 24 19.07 1.10 1.96
C SER A 24 17.59 1.08 2.42
N PHE A 25 17.32 0.79 3.70
CA PHE A 25 15.96 0.63 4.24
C PHE A 25 15.32 1.94 4.71
N GLN A 26 16.11 2.97 5.01
CA GLN A 26 15.61 4.30 5.38
C GLN A 26 14.77 4.90 4.23
N GLY A 27 15.14 4.59 2.98
CA GLY A 27 14.42 4.98 1.77
C GLY A 27 13.03 4.36 1.69
N LEU A 28 12.88 3.06 1.96
CA LEU A 28 11.60 2.34 1.78
C LEU A 28 10.51 2.72 2.81
N ARG A 29 10.91 2.94 4.08
CA ARG A 29 10.00 3.41 5.16
C ARG A 29 9.42 4.78 4.81
N SER A 30 10.29 5.64 4.32
CA SER A 30 9.94 6.99 3.87
C SER A 30 9.09 6.89 2.60
N ALA A 31 9.50 6.09 1.62
CA ALA A 31 8.93 6.03 0.28
C ALA A 31 7.48 5.55 0.25
N ASN A 32 7.11 4.49 0.99
CA ASN A 32 5.74 3.99 0.97
C ASN A 32 4.74 4.95 1.63
N SER A 33 5.13 5.58 2.75
CA SER A 33 4.28 6.56 3.44
C SER A 33 4.23 7.90 2.68
N LEU A 34 5.31 8.28 2.00
CA LEU A 34 5.42 9.50 1.20
C LEU A 34 4.71 9.38 -0.15
N ALA A 35 4.82 8.25 -0.85
CA ALA A 35 4.19 8.03 -2.17
C ALA A 35 2.66 8.13 -2.12
N LEU A 36 2.07 7.66 -1.01
CA LEU A 36 0.63 7.69 -0.79
C LEU A 36 0.19 8.91 0.04
N ARG A 37 1.05 9.90 0.27
CA ARG A 37 0.67 11.11 0.99
C ARG A 37 -0.15 12.03 0.09
N THR A 38 -1.26 12.56 0.61
CA THR A 38 -2.11 13.57 -0.04
C THR A 38 -1.38 14.92 -0.02
N LYS A 39 -0.38 15.08 -0.90
CA LYS A 39 0.46 16.27 -0.91
C LYS A 39 -0.17 17.44 -1.65
N THR A 40 -1.03 17.14 -2.61
CA THR A 40 -1.34 18.10 -3.67
C THR A 40 -2.62 18.88 -3.38
N SER A 41 -3.53 18.39 -2.52
CA SER A 41 -4.69 19.19 -2.11
C SER A 41 -4.35 20.40 -1.22
N GLY A 42 -3.15 20.52 -0.64
CA GLY A 42 -2.73 21.66 0.20
C GLY A 42 -3.51 21.83 1.52
N PHE A 43 -4.72 21.26 1.59
CA PHE A 43 -5.75 21.49 2.59
C PHE A 43 -5.27 21.30 4.03
N TYR A 44 -4.39 20.33 4.28
CA TYR A 44 -3.83 20.14 5.61
C TYR A 44 -3.02 21.37 6.06
N TYR A 45 -2.19 21.93 5.19
CA TYR A 45 -1.44 23.14 5.53
C TYR A 45 -2.35 24.36 5.56
N ASP A 46 -3.31 24.47 4.65
CA ASP A 46 -4.25 25.59 4.61
C ASP A 46 -5.07 25.71 5.90
N VAL A 47 -5.48 24.57 6.50
CA VAL A 47 -6.31 24.56 7.71
C VAL A 47 -5.49 24.74 8.99
N TRP A 48 -4.30 24.13 9.07
CA TRP A 48 -3.58 24.01 10.34
C TRP A 48 -2.42 24.99 10.51
N VAL A 49 -1.91 25.55 9.42
CA VAL A 49 -0.77 26.48 9.41
C VAL A 49 -0.96 27.60 8.38
N ASP A 50 -2.20 27.93 8.04
CA ASP A 50 -2.57 29.02 7.12
C ASP A 50 -1.80 28.99 5.78
N GLY A 51 -1.50 27.77 5.28
CA GLY A 51 -0.76 27.55 4.03
C GLY A 51 0.76 27.64 4.14
N GLU A 52 1.31 27.88 5.34
CA GLU A 52 2.75 27.92 5.56
C GLU A 52 3.38 26.53 5.39
N LYS A 53 4.38 26.43 4.50
CA LYS A 53 5.11 25.18 4.29
C LYS A 53 6.08 24.93 5.44
N VAL A 54 5.84 23.86 6.18
CA VAL A 54 6.77 23.39 7.22
C VAL A 54 7.93 22.62 6.57
N LEU A 55 9.16 22.89 7.05
CA LEU A 55 10.40 22.21 6.65
C LEU A 55 10.21 20.69 6.68
N THR A 56 10.20 20.08 5.49
CA THR A 56 10.13 18.63 5.32
C THR A 56 11.38 18.21 4.57
N ALA A 57 11.98 17.07 4.95
CA ALA A 57 13.07 16.48 4.19
C ALA A 57 12.66 16.28 2.71
N GLU A 58 13.60 16.49 1.79
CA GLU A 58 13.34 16.28 0.36
C GLU A 58 12.90 14.84 0.10
N GLU A 59 11.91 14.69 -0.76
CA GLU A 59 11.43 13.36 -1.12
C GLU A 59 12.43 12.64 -2.04
N PRO A 60 12.63 11.33 -1.85
CA PRO A 60 13.38 10.53 -2.80
C PRO A 60 12.82 10.70 -4.23
N PRO A 61 13.67 10.90 -5.26
CA PRO A 61 13.22 11.09 -6.64
C PRO A 61 12.37 9.93 -7.17
N GLU A 62 12.66 8.71 -6.73
CA GLU A 62 11.90 7.49 -7.06
C GLU A 62 10.42 7.58 -6.66
N VAL A 63 10.12 8.20 -5.51
CA VAL A 63 8.75 8.39 -5.01
C VAL A 63 7.98 9.36 -5.89
N THR A 64 8.62 10.47 -6.25
CA THR A 64 8.00 11.48 -7.11
C THR A 64 7.78 10.93 -8.52
N LYS A 65 8.75 10.18 -9.05
CA LYS A 65 8.62 9.49 -10.35
C LYS A 65 7.46 8.49 -10.35
N ALA A 66 7.41 7.58 -9.37
CA ALA A 66 6.35 6.56 -9.30
C ALA A 66 4.96 7.17 -9.05
N ARG A 67 4.87 8.22 -8.23
CA ARG A 67 3.62 8.95 -8.00
C ARG A 67 3.10 9.62 -9.27
N ASN A 68 3.97 10.27 -10.02
CA ASN A 68 3.59 11.01 -11.23
C ASN A 68 3.41 10.14 -12.46
N ASP A 69 3.96 8.93 -12.47
CA ASP A 69 3.75 7.97 -13.56
C ASP A 69 2.25 7.75 -13.82
N ASN A 70 1.85 7.74 -15.08
CA ASN A 70 0.49 7.40 -15.49
C ASN A 70 0.49 6.49 -16.71
N SER A 71 1.57 5.73 -16.92
CA SER A 71 1.75 4.89 -18.11
C SER A 71 0.64 3.86 -18.29
N HIS A 72 0.00 3.45 -17.19
CA HIS A 72 -1.04 2.43 -17.14
C HIS A 72 -2.38 2.93 -16.57
N GLY A 73 -2.65 4.24 -16.65
CA GLY A 73 -3.94 4.82 -16.25
C GLY A 73 -4.22 4.77 -14.74
N THR A 74 -3.19 4.77 -13.90
CA THR A 74 -3.34 4.76 -12.45
C THR A 74 -3.75 6.11 -11.86
N ASN A 75 -3.53 7.21 -12.57
CA ASN A 75 -3.73 8.57 -12.07
C ASN A 75 -4.88 9.30 -12.76
N PHE A 76 -5.40 10.31 -12.05
CA PHE A 76 -6.25 11.36 -12.58
C PHE A 76 -5.39 12.61 -12.88
N PRO A 77 -5.03 12.88 -14.16
CA PRO A 77 -4.06 13.92 -14.51
C PRO A 77 -4.46 15.33 -14.03
N ASP A 78 -5.74 15.65 -14.13
CA ASP A 78 -6.28 16.98 -13.81
C ASP A 78 -6.76 17.10 -12.36
N SER A 79 -6.54 16.09 -11.53
CA SER A 79 -6.98 16.10 -10.14
C SER A 79 -5.91 16.71 -9.23
N PRO A 80 -6.30 17.56 -8.26
CA PRO A 80 -5.43 17.92 -7.14
C PRO A 80 -4.99 16.72 -6.31
N GLU A 81 -5.53 15.52 -6.54
CA GLU A 81 -5.08 14.28 -5.92
C GLU A 81 -4.88 13.21 -7.01
N PRO A 82 -3.70 13.13 -7.64
CA PRO A 82 -3.50 12.28 -8.82
C PRO A 82 -3.79 10.80 -8.57
N ILE A 83 -3.45 10.27 -7.40
CA ILE A 83 -3.71 8.87 -7.03
C ILE A 83 -5.11 8.69 -6.43
N TYR A 84 -5.56 9.61 -5.59
CA TYR A 84 -6.79 9.41 -4.82
C TYR A 84 -8.05 9.83 -5.57
N GLY A 85 -7.93 10.84 -6.44
CA GLY A 85 -9.06 11.52 -7.06
C GLY A 85 -9.96 12.20 -6.02
N ALA A 86 -11.06 12.79 -6.50
CA ALA A 86 -11.99 13.53 -5.64
C ALA A 86 -12.64 12.69 -4.53
N GLN A 87 -12.74 11.37 -4.72
CA GLN A 87 -13.47 10.47 -3.83
C GLN A 87 -12.57 9.67 -2.87
N PHE A 88 -11.25 9.85 -2.94
CA PHE A 88 -10.27 9.08 -2.16
C PHE A 88 -10.51 7.56 -2.24
N LEU A 89 -10.00 6.78 -1.29
CA LEU A 89 -10.26 5.34 -1.21
C LEU A 89 -11.64 5.04 -0.60
N PRO A 90 -12.29 3.91 -0.96
CA PRO A 90 -13.58 3.53 -0.40
C PRO A 90 -13.59 3.40 1.14
N ARG A 91 -12.44 3.04 1.72
CA ARG A 91 -12.24 2.88 3.17
C ARG A 91 -10.77 3.05 3.53
N LYS A 92 -10.46 2.98 4.84
CA LYS A 92 -9.08 2.93 5.35
C LYS A 92 -8.31 1.80 4.68
N PHE A 93 -7.04 2.08 4.38
CA PHE A 93 -6.12 1.17 3.71
C PHE A 93 -4.85 1.06 4.55
N LYS A 94 -4.39 -0.17 4.82
CA LYS A 94 -3.28 -0.46 5.72
C LYS A 94 -2.18 -1.21 5.00
N ILE A 95 -0.95 -0.77 5.18
CA ILE A 95 0.24 -1.39 4.61
C ILE A 95 1.21 -1.68 5.76
N ALA A 96 1.74 -2.90 5.81
CA ALA A 96 2.82 -3.29 6.70
C ALA A 96 4.03 -3.76 5.89
N VAL A 97 5.22 -3.41 6.37
CA VAL A 97 6.50 -3.80 5.76
C VAL A 97 7.34 -4.46 6.84
N THR A 98 7.95 -5.60 6.52
CA THR A 98 8.83 -6.33 7.45
C THR A 98 9.95 -7.07 6.71
N VAL A 99 10.84 -7.68 7.47
CA VAL A 99 11.90 -8.59 7.00
C VAL A 99 11.49 -10.04 7.29
N PRO A 100 12.13 -11.04 6.65
CA PRO A 100 11.82 -12.44 6.92
C PRO A 100 11.95 -12.76 8.42
N LYS A 101 11.10 -13.67 8.91
CA LYS A 101 11.03 -14.12 10.33
C LYS A 101 10.57 -13.08 11.36
N ASP A 102 10.53 -11.78 11.04
CA ASP A 102 9.92 -10.75 11.90
C ASP A 102 8.44 -10.53 11.53
N ASN A 103 7.53 -10.96 12.40
CA ASN A 103 6.09 -10.71 12.26
C ASN A 103 5.53 -9.83 13.38
N SER A 104 6.35 -8.94 13.95
CA SER A 104 5.91 -7.97 14.96
C SER A 104 4.84 -6.99 14.45
N VAL A 105 4.74 -6.81 13.14
CA VAL A 105 3.77 -5.94 12.46
C VAL A 105 2.42 -6.62 12.17
N ASP A 106 2.29 -7.91 12.50
CA ASP A 106 1.12 -8.75 12.23
C ASP A 106 0.67 -8.66 10.76
N ILE A 107 1.60 -9.03 9.87
CA ILE A 107 1.56 -8.72 8.43
C ILE A 107 0.27 -9.17 7.74
N LEU A 108 -0.24 -10.34 8.13
CA LEU A 108 -1.41 -10.96 7.50
C LEU A 108 -2.72 -10.22 7.80
N THR A 109 -2.72 -9.22 8.68
CA THR A 109 -3.92 -8.44 9.02
C THR A 109 -4.09 -7.15 8.21
N ASN A 110 -3.11 -6.83 7.36
CA ASN A 110 -3.04 -5.59 6.58
C ASN A 110 -3.64 -5.75 5.18
N ASP A 111 -4.07 -4.64 4.56
CA ASP A 111 -4.55 -4.68 3.18
C ASP A 111 -3.39 -5.08 2.24
N ILE A 112 -2.19 -4.57 2.48
CA ILE A 112 -0.94 -5.03 1.85
C ILE A 112 0.06 -5.41 2.94
N GLY A 113 0.66 -6.59 2.80
CA GLY A 113 1.86 -6.99 3.53
C GLY A 113 3.04 -7.06 2.57
N VAL A 114 4.17 -6.46 2.94
CA VAL A 114 5.41 -6.47 2.14
C VAL A 114 6.51 -7.10 2.97
N VAL A 115 7.12 -8.17 2.47
CA VAL A 115 8.28 -8.82 3.09
C VAL A 115 9.49 -8.64 2.18
N VAL A 116 10.57 -8.11 2.74
CA VAL A 116 11.83 -7.94 2.00
C VAL A 116 12.44 -9.31 1.72
N VAL A 117 12.93 -9.51 0.51
CA VAL A 117 13.73 -10.67 0.11
C VAL A 117 15.14 -10.21 -0.14
N THR A 118 16.11 -10.86 0.51
CA THR A 118 17.54 -10.59 0.39
C THR A 118 18.27 -11.76 -0.26
N ASP A 119 19.45 -11.50 -0.81
CA ASP A 119 20.39 -12.57 -1.16
C ASP A 119 21.15 -13.11 0.07
N ASP A 120 22.08 -14.03 -0.17
CA ASP A 120 22.91 -14.66 0.86
C ASP A 120 23.84 -13.66 1.59
N ASP A 121 24.18 -12.55 0.92
CA ASP A 121 25.00 -11.47 1.47
C ASP A 121 24.16 -10.45 2.27
N GLY A 122 22.83 -10.61 2.28
CA GLY A 122 21.89 -9.75 3.00
C GLY A 122 21.47 -8.49 2.22
N GLU A 123 21.78 -8.40 0.92
CA GLU A 123 21.39 -7.29 0.07
C GLU A 123 19.95 -7.45 -0.43
N PRO A 124 19.09 -6.42 -0.32
CA PRO A 124 17.71 -6.49 -0.80
C PRO A 124 17.64 -6.67 -2.32
N GLN A 125 16.92 -7.72 -2.74
CA GLN A 125 16.67 -8.05 -4.14
C GLN A 125 15.25 -7.64 -4.58
N GLY A 126 14.29 -7.72 -3.65
CA GLY A 126 12.91 -7.37 -3.94
C GLY A 126 11.97 -7.68 -2.79
N PHE A 127 10.70 -7.93 -3.12
CA PHE A 127 9.65 -8.02 -2.13
C PHE A 127 8.62 -9.10 -2.46
N ASN A 128 8.31 -9.90 -1.47
CA ASN A 128 7.14 -10.74 -1.43
C ASN A 128 5.93 -9.92 -0.95
N ILE A 129 4.82 -10.00 -1.69
CA ILE A 129 3.61 -9.22 -1.42
C ILE A 129 2.46 -10.13 -1.01
N TYR A 130 1.78 -9.77 0.07
CA TYR A 130 0.52 -10.33 0.54
C TYR A 130 -0.60 -9.31 0.42
N VAL A 131 -1.84 -9.75 0.13
CA VAL A 131 -2.99 -8.84 -0.01
C VAL A 131 -4.29 -9.33 0.61
N GLY A 132 -5.08 -8.37 1.09
CA GLY A 132 -6.48 -8.57 1.49
C GLY A 132 -6.69 -9.03 2.93
N GLY A 133 -5.77 -8.71 3.84
CA GLY A 133 -5.97 -8.91 5.26
C GLY A 133 -6.95 -7.90 5.87
N GLY A 134 -7.60 -8.28 6.97
CA GLY A 134 -8.34 -7.32 7.78
C GLY A 134 -9.31 -7.93 8.79
N MET A 135 -9.25 -7.42 10.02
CA MET A 135 -9.97 -8.01 11.17
C MET A 135 -11.42 -7.53 11.36
N GLY A 136 -11.81 -6.39 10.78
CA GLY A 136 -13.11 -5.78 11.06
C GLY A 136 -14.29 -6.67 10.66
N ARG A 137 -15.19 -6.95 11.60
CA ARG A 137 -16.43 -7.73 11.42
C ARG A 137 -17.57 -7.10 12.24
N THR A 138 -18.80 -7.52 11.96
CA THR A 138 -19.98 -7.13 12.74
C THR A 138 -20.60 -8.37 13.39
N HIS A 139 -20.96 -8.30 14.67
CA HIS A 139 -21.68 -9.40 15.33
C HIS A 139 -23.02 -9.67 14.64
N ARG A 140 -23.39 -10.96 14.53
CA ARG A 140 -24.63 -11.43 13.89
C ARG A 140 -24.77 -11.10 12.39
N ILE A 141 -23.68 -10.69 11.72
CA ILE A 141 -23.62 -10.52 10.26
C ILE A 141 -22.48 -11.39 9.73
N GLU A 142 -22.81 -12.61 9.30
CA GLU A 142 -21.83 -13.62 8.86
C GLU A 142 -21.09 -13.24 7.59
N THR A 143 -21.71 -12.42 6.73
CA THR A 143 -21.09 -11.86 5.53
C THR A 143 -19.97 -10.86 5.83
N THR A 144 -19.75 -10.50 7.10
CA THR A 144 -18.60 -9.72 7.56
C THR A 144 -17.67 -10.57 8.44
N PHE A 145 -16.44 -10.78 7.99
CA PHE A 145 -15.55 -11.78 8.59
C PHE A 145 -14.10 -11.28 8.63
N PRO A 146 -13.28 -11.68 9.62
CA PRO A 146 -11.84 -11.47 9.57
C PRO A 146 -11.25 -12.29 8.41
N ARG A 147 -10.22 -11.77 7.74
CA ARG A 147 -9.53 -12.47 6.65
C ARG A 147 -8.02 -12.26 6.81
N LEU A 148 -7.24 -13.31 6.56
CA LEU A 148 -5.79 -13.22 6.41
C LEU A 148 -5.43 -12.76 4.99
N ALA A 149 -4.32 -12.04 4.86
CA ALA A 149 -3.79 -11.70 3.55
C ALA A 149 -3.28 -12.95 2.81
N GLU A 150 -3.51 -13.02 1.50
CA GLU A 150 -3.05 -14.13 0.66
C GLU A 150 -1.80 -13.71 -0.14
N PRO A 151 -0.87 -14.64 -0.44
CA PRO A 151 0.29 -14.35 -1.28
C PRO A 151 -0.13 -13.88 -2.67
N LEU A 152 0.33 -12.69 -3.07
CA LEU A 152 0.10 -12.15 -4.41
C LEU A 152 1.21 -12.57 -5.38
N GLY A 153 2.47 -12.45 -4.93
CA GLY A 153 3.67 -12.81 -5.68
C GLY A 153 4.89 -11.97 -5.27
N TYR A 154 5.96 -12.10 -6.05
CA TYR A 154 7.22 -11.37 -5.86
C TYR A 154 7.37 -10.23 -6.87
N VAL A 155 7.99 -9.12 -6.46
CA VAL A 155 8.39 -8.00 -7.32
C VAL A 155 9.85 -7.59 -7.06
N PRO A 156 10.63 -7.22 -8.10
CA PRO A 156 11.94 -6.60 -7.93
C PRO A 156 11.86 -5.29 -7.13
N LYS A 157 12.96 -4.91 -6.47
CA LYS A 157 12.96 -3.78 -5.54
C LYS A 157 12.59 -2.44 -6.20
N GLU A 158 12.96 -2.24 -7.45
CA GLU A 158 12.68 -1.04 -8.25
C GLU A 158 11.20 -0.90 -8.64
N GLU A 159 10.44 -2.00 -8.61
CA GLU A 159 9.04 -2.05 -9.03
C GLU A 159 8.04 -1.88 -7.88
N ILE A 160 8.51 -1.89 -6.62
CA ILE A 160 7.63 -1.95 -5.44
C ILE A 160 6.61 -0.81 -5.37
N LEU A 161 7.02 0.42 -5.70
CA LEU A 161 6.13 1.59 -5.63
C LEU A 161 5.03 1.51 -6.70
N TYR A 162 5.36 1.03 -7.90
CA TYR A 162 4.40 0.86 -8.98
C TYR A 162 3.42 -0.26 -8.67
N ALA A 163 3.91 -1.39 -8.15
CA ALA A 163 3.06 -2.51 -7.72
C ALA A 163 2.10 -2.10 -6.58
N VAL A 164 2.59 -1.40 -5.55
CA VAL A 164 1.75 -0.89 -4.45
C VAL A 164 0.70 0.08 -4.97
N LYS A 165 1.09 1.01 -5.85
CA LYS A 165 0.17 1.97 -6.46
C LYS A 165 -0.90 1.27 -7.30
N ALA A 166 -0.55 0.23 -8.05
CA ALA A 166 -1.50 -0.55 -8.83
C ALA A 166 -2.51 -1.31 -7.94
N ILE A 167 -2.09 -1.85 -6.80
CA ILE A 167 -2.98 -2.45 -5.80
C ILE A 167 -3.95 -1.40 -5.24
N VAL A 168 -3.44 -0.21 -4.91
CA VAL A 168 -4.24 0.91 -4.40
C VAL A 168 -5.25 1.39 -5.45
N ALA A 169 -4.85 1.53 -6.72
CA ALA A 169 -5.72 1.91 -7.84
C ALA A 169 -6.83 0.86 -8.06
N THR A 170 -6.48 -0.43 -8.03
CA THR A 170 -7.45 -1.53 -8.13
C THR A 170 -8.51 -1.43 -7.01
N GLN A 171 -8.07 -1.21 -5.77
CA GLN A 171 -9.01 -1.02 -4.66
C GLN A 171 -9.82 0.29 -4.77
N ARG A 172 -9.22 1.36 -5.29
CA ARG A 172 -9.89 2.66 -5.48
C ARG A 172 -11.06 2.56 -6.47
N ASP A 173 -10.82 1.84 -7.56
CA ASP A 173 -11.72 1.78 -8.71
C ASP A 173 -12.80 0.70 -8.56
N TYR A 174 -12.45 -0.44 -7.97
CA TYR A 174 -13.36 -1.60 -7.85
C TYR A 174 -13.87 -1.87 -6.43
N GLY A 175 -13.33 -1.18 -5.42
CA GLY A 175 -13.83 -1.30 -4.05
C GLY A 175 -15.21 -0.69 -3.89
N ARG A 176 -16.12 -1.43 -3.27
CA ARG A 176 -17.52 -1.03 -3.02
C ARG A 176 -17.64 0.30 -2.27
N ARG A 177 -18.49 1.20 -2.75
CA ARG A 177 -18.82 2.49 -2.12
C ARG A 177 -20.29 2.62 -1.70
N ASP A 178 -21.10 1.60 -1.99
CA ASP A 178 -22.52 1.50 -1.66
C ASP A 178 -22.75 1.16 -0.17
N ASP A 179 -22.00 0.20 0.39
CA ASP A 179 -22.02 -0.11 1.83
C ASP A 179 -20.60 -0.20 2.40
N ARG A 180 -20.32 0.72 3.33
CA ARG A 180 -19.04 0.85 4.04
C ARG A 180 -18.60 -0.41 4.79
N ARG A 181 -19.52 -1.30 5.15
CA ARG A 181 -19.21 -2.59 5.80
C ARG A 181 -18.42 -3.52 4.89
N TYR A 182 -18.65 -3.41 3.57
CA TYR A 182 -18.05 -4.25 2.53
C TYR A 182 -16.98 -3.52 1.69
N SER A 183 -16.63 -2.29 2.05
CA SER A 183 -15.70 -1.44 1.27
C SER A 183 -14.21 -1.78 1.41
N ARG A 184 -13.81 -2.68 2.31
CA ARG A 184 -12.39 -3.07 2.48
C ARG A 184 -11.95 -4.06 1.40
N MET A 185 -10.68 -3.99 1.00
CA MET A 185 -10.11 -4.79 -0.10
C MET A 185 -10.25 -6.30 0.11
N LYS A 186 -10.29 -6.76 1.37
CA LYS A 186 -10.57 -8.17 1.69
C LYS A 186 -11.86 -8.71 1.07
N TYR A 187 -12.91 -7.89 0.93
CA TYR A 187 -14.17 -8.31 0.33
C TYR A 187 -14.11 -8.30 -1.19
N LEU A 188 -13.38 -7.34 -1.77
CA LEU A 188 -13.07 -7.35 -3.20
C LEU A 188 -12.36 -8.65 -3.58
N ILE A 189 -11.27 -8.99 -2.88
CA ILE A 189 -10.52 -10.23 -3.15
C ILE A 189 -11.36 -11.47 -2.83
N SER A 190 -12.13 -11.47 -1.74
CA SER A 190 -13.04 -12.59 -1.43
C SER A 190 -14.11 -12.82 -2.51
N SER A 191 -14.56 -11.77 -3.20
CA SER A 191 -15.56 -11.89 -4.27
C SER A 191 -14.95 -12.23 -5.63
N TRP A 192 -13.73 -11.76 -5.90
CA TRP A 192 -13.06 -11.94 -7.18
C TRP A 192 -12.20 -13.20 -7.25
N GLY A 193 -11.68 -13.65 -6.11
CA GLY A 193 -10.55 -14.57 -6.04
C GLY A 193 -9.22 -13.86 -6.31
N ILE A 194 -8.13 -14.45 -5.80
CA ILE A 194 -6.78 -13.86 -5.88
C ILE A 194 -6.28 -13.74 -7.33
N GLU A 195 -6.58 -14.72 -8.19
CA GLU A 195 -6.13 -14.73 -9.59
C GLU A 195 -6.75 -13.61 -10.43
N LYS A 196 -8.04 -13.33 -10.24
CA LYS A 196 -8.68 -12.19 -10.90
C LYS A 196 -8.11 -10.89 -10.37
N PHE A 197 -7.94 -10.77 -9.06
CA PHE A 197 -7.33 -9.59 -8.46
C PHE A 197 -5.92 -9.32 -9.00
N ARG A 198 -5.06 -10.34 -9.05
CA ARG A 198 -3.70 -10.27 -9.62
C ARG A 198 -3.71 -9.69 -11.03
N ARG A 199 -4.56 -10.20 -11.92
CA ARG A 199 -4.64 -9.73 -13.31
C ARG A 199 -4.98 -8.24 -13.44
N PHE A 200 -5.90 -7.73 -12.62
CA PHE A 200 -6.22 -6.29 -12.63
C PHE A 200 -5.08 -5.44 -12.08
N VAL A 201 -4.39 -5.91 -11.03
CA VAL A 201 -3.19 -5.24 -10.52
C VAL A 201 -2.11 -5.18 -11.58
N GLU A 202 -1.84 -6.29 -12.27
CA GLU A 202 -0.86 -6.36 -13.36
C GLU A 202 -1.20 -5.42 -14.52
N GLN A 203 -2.49 -5.18 -14.81
CA GLN A 203 -2.91 -4.21 -15.82
C GLN A 203 -2.56 -2.76 -15.44
N TYR A 204 -2.77 -2.38 -14.18
CA TYR A 204 -2.40 -1.05 -13.68
C TYR A 204 -0.90 -0.89 -13.43
N TRP A 205 -0.19 -1.99 -13.20
CA TRP A 205 1.26 -1.96 -12.99
C TRP A 205 2.04 -2.00 -14.31
N GLY A 206 1.56 -2.74 -15.31
CA GLY A 206 2.29 -3.00 -16.56
C GLY A 206 3.31 -4.13 -16.46
N GLY A 207 3.54 -4.68 -15.26
CA GLY A 207 4.41 -5.83 -14.99
C GLY A 207 3.63 -7.12 -14.72
N LYS A 208 4.37 -8.20 -14.43
CA LYS A 208 3.81 -9.47 -13.96
C LYS A 208 4.46 -9.88 -12.65
N PHE A 209 3.66 -10.43 -11.75
CA PHE A 209 4.19 -10.97 -10.50
C PHE A 209 4.99 -12.24 -10.79
N GLN A 210 6.17 -12.33 -10.18
CA GLN A 210 6.95 -13.55 -10.20
C GLN A 210 6.42 -14.51 -9.12
N PRO A 211 6.74 -15.82 -9.21
CA PRO A 211 6.44 -16.77 -8.15
C PRO A 211 6.93 -16.25 -6.80
N PHE A 212 6.16 -16.55 -5.76
CA PHE A 212 6.48 -16.14 -4.40
C PHE A 212 7.81 -16.78 -3.96
N HIS A 213 8.74 -15.99 -3.42
CA HIS A 213 10.02 -16.52 -2.93
C HIS A 213 9.84 -17.19 -1.56
N GLU A 214 10.60 -18.25 -1.30
CA GLU A 214 10.69 -18.81 0.06
C GLU A 214 11.48 -17.85 0.98
N LEU A 215 11.07 -17.77 2.24
CA LEU A 215 11.52 -16.77 3.23
C LEU A 215 12.23 -17.42 4.42
#